data_AF-A0A183AKL9-F1
#
_entry.id   AF-A0A183AKL9-F1
#
_cell.length_a   1.000
_cell.length_b   1.000
_cell.length_c   1.000
_cell.angle_alpha   90.00
_cell.angle_beta   90.00
_cell.angle_gamma   90.00
#
_symmetry.space_group_name_H-M   'P 1'
#
loop_
_entity.id
_entity.type
_entity.pdbx_description
1 polymer ?
#
loop_
_entity_poly.entity_id
_entity_poly.type
_entity_poly.pdbx_seq_one_letter_code
_entity_poly.pdbx_strand_id
1 'polypeptide(L)'
;LLARLFLGCPLLALCVDPDTFSVLDVSKLCDGSDSLPRVRGITRLFGALTVALPPPAVRSPRPPYLNPALLWRTVAAISNATWIPSVSAEVIHGLLDTGASVLFAIYGNQTARLLSTITSIIKSSPELSQLIPEISLLSTIESAQKLRSSGLAKARLDASFWSAIQ
;
A
#
# COMPACT_ATOMS: atom_id res chain seq x y z
N LEU A 1 8.00 -8.34 14.00
CA LEU A 1 6.80 -7.80 13.33
C LEU A 1 6.89 -7.92 11.81
N LEU A 2 7.85 -7.24 11.16
CA LEU A 2 8.02 -7.27 9.70
C LEU A 2 8.10 -8.68 9.11
N ALA A 3 8.86 -9.58 9.72
CA ALA A 3 8.92 -10.99 9.30
C ALA A 3 7.53 -11.66 9.26
N ARG A 4 6.64 -11.37 10.23
CA ARG A 4 5.27 -11.90 10.23
C ARG A 4 4.40 -11.28 9.14
N LEU A 5 4.58 -9.98 8.86
CA LEU A 5 3.88 -9.30 7.77
C LEU A 5 4.32 -9.85 6.41
N PHE A 6 5.62 -10.12 6.23
CA PHE A 6 6.16 -10.71 5.01
C PHE A 6 5.72 -12.17 4.83
N LEU A 7 5.65 -12.96 5.89
CA LEU A 7 5.06 -14.30 5.83
C LEU A 7 3.58 -14.25 5.44
N GLY A 8 2.82 -13.26 5.92
CA GLY A 8 1.40 -13.09 5.59
C GLY A 8 1.13 -12.48 4.22
N CYS A 9 2.05 -11.67 3.70
CA CYS A 9 1.99 -11.08 2.36
C CYS A 9 3.42 -10.91 1.80
N PRO A 10 3.94 -11.93 1.11
CA PRO A 10 5.31 -11.94 0.58
C PRO A 10 5.62 -10.79 -0.39
N LEU A 11 4.62 -10.26 -1.10
CA LEU A 11 4.80 -9.10 -1.99
C LEU A 11 5.33 -7.84 -1.25
N LEU A 12 5.13 -7.73 0.07
CA LEU A 12 5.68 -6.64 0.87
C LEU A 12 7.21 -6.70 0.98
N ALA A 13 7.79 -7.89 0.86
CA ALA A 13 9.23 -8.12 0.97
C ALA A 13 10.00 -7.81 -0.32
N LEU A 14 9.31 -7.53 -1.44
CA LEU A 14 9.96 -7.36 -2.76
C LEU A 14 10.99 -6.25 -2.83
N CYS A 15 10.82 -5.21 -2.02
CA CYS A 15 11.78 -4.13 -1.94
C CYS A 15 13.07 -4.48 -1.17
N VAL A 16 13.07 -5.61 -0.45
CA VAL A 16 14.21 -6.12 0.34
C VAL A 16 14.84 -7.32 -0.36
N ASP A 17 14.02 -8.21 -0.90
CA ASP A 17 14.44 -9.43 -1.59
C ASP A 17 13.64 -9.55 -2.91
N PRO A 18 14.20 -9.10 -4.04
CA PRO A 18 13.56 -9.22 -5.35
C PRO A 18 13.35 -10.67 -5.79
N ASP A 19 14.21 -11.59 -5.32
CA ASP A 19 14.17 -13.01 -5.68
C ASP A 19 13.03 -13.75 -4.97
N THR A 20 12.39 -13.12 -3.97
CA THR A 20 11.18 -13.64 -3.30
C THR A 20 10.12 -14.10 -4.31
N PHE A 21 10.00 -13.46 -5.47
CA PHE A 21 9.04 -13.83 -6.52
C PHE A 21 9.28 -15.23 -7.11
N SER A 22 10.55 -15.68 -7.17
CA SER A 22 10.92 -16.99 -7.72
C SER A 22 10.48 -18.16 -6.83
N VAL A 23 10.26 -17.90 -5.54
CA VAL A 23 9.89 -18.90 -4.52
C VAL A 23 8.41 -18.75 -4.12
N LEU A 24 7.74 -17.72 -4.64
CA LEU A 24 6.39 -17.33 -4.25
C LEU A 24 5.36 -18.26 -4.90
N ASP A 25 4.79 -19.14 -4.10
CA ASP A 25 3.63 -19.92 -4.51
C ASP A 25 2.38 -19.05 -4.45
N VAL A 26 2.09 -18.36 -5.56
CA VAL A 26 0.97 -17.43 -5.71
C VAL A 26 -0.38 -18.11 -5.41
N SER A 27 -0.48 -19.42 -5.65
CA SER A 27 -1.71 -20.18 -5.38
C SER A 27 -2.10 -20.13 -3.89
N LYS A 28 -1.11 -20.18 -2.99
CA LYS A 28 -1.32 -20.11 -1.53
C LYS A 28 -1.80 -18.74 -1.04
N LEU A 29 -1.58 -17.68 -1.83
CA LEU A 29 -2.11 -16.34 -1.53
C LEU A 29 -3.58 -16.19 -1.95
N CYS A 30 -4.05 -17.05 -2.85
CA CYS A 30 -5.41 -17.06 -3.37
C CYS A 30 -6.25 -18.24 -2.85
N ASP A 31 -5.67 -19.14 -2.05
CA ASP A 31 -6.37 -20.28 -1.48
C ASP A 31 -7.45 -19.81 -0.48
N GLY A 32 -8.71 -19.92 -0.91
CA GLY A 32 -9.91 -19.59 -0.14
C GLY A 32 -10.51 -18.22 -0.46
N SER A 33 -11.84 -18.11 -0.33
CA SER A 33 -12.61 -16.88 -0.60
C SER A 33 -12.21 -15.68 0.25
N ASP A 34 -11.64 -15.92 1.44
CA ASP A 34 -11.27 -14.88 2.41
C ASP A 34 -9.80 -14.44 2.30
N SER A 35 -9.06 -14.98 1.33
CA SER A 35 -7.63 -14.74 1.18
C SER A 35 -7.30 -13.30 0.78
N LEU A 36 -7.99 -12.75 -0.21
CA LEU A 36 -7.79 -11.39 -0.72
C LEU A 36 -8.12 -10.29 0.31
N PRO A 37 -9.29 -10.33 1.01
CA PRO A 37 -9.56 -9.37 2.10
C PRO A 37 -8.53 -9.42 3.22
N ARG A 38 -8.03 -10.61 3.57
CA ARG A 38 -6.97 -10.79 4.57
C ARG A 38 -5.67 -10.12 4.12
N VAL A 39 -5.25 -10.33 2.87
CA VAL A 39 -4.07 -9.67 2.29
C VAL A 39 -4.24 -8.15 2.30
N ARG A 40 -5.41 -7.64 1.94
CA ARG A 40 -5.73 -6.21 2.02
C ARG A 40 -5.64 -5.67 3.46
N GLY A 41 -6.12 -6.43 4.45
CA GLY A 41 -5.99 -6.07 5.87
C GLY A 41 -4.54 -5.96 6.34
N ILE A 42 -3.72 -6.96 6.00
CA ILE A 42 -2.28 -6.98 6.33
C ILE A 42 -1.56 -5.80 5.70
N THR A 43 -1.85 -5.51 4.43
CA THR A 43 -1.19 -4.43 3.69
C THR A 43 -1.63 -3.04 4.14
N ARG A 44 -2.90 -2.86 4.54
CA ARG A 44 -3.36 -1.66 5.26
C ARG A 44 -2.62 -1.44 6.57
N LEU A 45 -2.44 -2.49 7.37
CA LEU A 45 -1.68 -2.40 8.62
C LEU A 45 -0.22 -2.02 8.35
N PHE A 46 0.43 -2.65 7.36
CA PHE A 46 1.78 -2.30 6.95
C PHE A 46 1.87 -0.84 6.51
N GLY A 47 0.98 -0.39 5.63
CA GLY A 47 0.91 0.99 5.17
C GLY A 47 0.75 1.95 6.35
N ALA A 48 -0.19 1.69 7.26
CA ALA A 48 -0.38 2.47 8.48
C ALA A 48 0.90 2.55 9.34
N LEU A 49 1.61 1.44 9.54
CA LEU A 49 2.86 1.43 10.32
C LEU A 49 3.98 2.26 9.68
N THR A 50 4.06 2.29 8.35
CA THR A 50 5.08 3.09 7.64
C THR A 50 4.80 4.59 7.70
N VAL A 51 3.54 4.99 7.85
CA VAL A 51 3.13 6.41 7.82
C VAL A 51 2.81 6.98 9.18
N ALA A 52 2.41 6.16 10.15
CA ALA A 52 2.08 6.57 11.50
C ALA A 52 3.30 7.23 12.18
N LEU A 53 3.00 8.29 12.92
CA LEU A 53 3.94 8.96 13.81
C LEU A 53 3.46 8.73 15.25
N PRO A 54 4.35 8.39 16.20
CA PRO A 54 3.98 8.38 17.59
C PRO A 54 3.53 9.79 18.02
N PRO A 55 2.55 9.89 18.94
CA PRO A 55 2.09 11.19 19.41
C PRO A 55 3.23 11.96 20.08
N PRO A 56 3.25 13.31 20.03
CA PRO A 56 4.33 14.11 20.60
C PRO A 56 4.61 13.83 22.10
N ALA A 57 3.57 13.40 22.84
CA ALA A 57 3.68 13.04 24.25
C ALA A 57 4.51 11.77 24.48
N VAL A 58 4.46 10.82 23.54
CA VAL A 58 5.29 9.61 23.54
C VAL A 58 6.55 9.96 22.78
N ARG A 59 7.57 10.48 23.46
CA ARG A 59 8.89 10.86 22.91
C ARG A 59 9.71 9.66 22.39
N SER A 60 9.08 8.72 21.71
CA SER A 60 9.71 7.57 21.10
C SER A 60 10.16 7.95 19.68
N PRO A 61 11.45 7.78 19.35
CA PRO A 61 11.92 8.04 17.99
C PRO A 61 11.25 7.06 17.02
N ARG A 62 10.92 7.54 15.81
CA ARG A 62 10.44 6.68 14.74
C ARG A 62 11.50 5.61 14.44
N PRO A 63 11.13 4.32 14.34
CA PRO A 63 12.07 3.30 13.89
C PRO A 63 12.63 3.66 12.51
N PRO A 64 13.95 3.62 12.29
CA PRO A 64 14.56 4.17 11.07
C PRO A 64 14.09 3.45 9.80
N TYR A 65 13.70 2.18 9.91
CA TYR A 65 13.27 1.35 8.79
C TYR A 65 11.76 1.44 8.50
N LEU A 66 10.93 1.87 9.46
CA LEU A 66 9.48 2.00 9.31
C LEU A 66 9.12 3.45 9.04
N ASN A 67 9.30 3.85 7.78
CA ASN A 67 9.09 5.22 7.32
C ASN A 67 8.38 5.24 5.96
N PRO A 68 7.89 6.40 5.50
CA PRO A 68 7.19 6.52 4.22
C PRO A 68 8.06 6.16 3.00
N ALA A 69 9.39 6.21 3.11
CA ALA A 69 10.27 5.76 2.04
C ALA A 69 10.27 4.24 1.88
N LEU A 70 9.96 3.47 2.93
CA LEU A 70 9.71 2.04 2.79
C LEU A 70 8.43 1.80 1.98
N LEU A 71 7.34 2.49 2.32
CA LEU A 71 6.08 2.41 1.57
C LEU A 71 6.27 2.73 0.08
N TRP A 72 6.97 3.82 -0.22
CA TRP A 72 7.30 4.21 -1.59
C TRP A 72 8.04 3.08 -2.33
N ARG A 73 9.10 2.55 -1.72
CA ARG A 73 9.90 1.46 -2.31
C ARG A 73 9.08 0.19 -2.50
N THR A 74 8.20 -0.16 -1.57
CA THR A 74 7.32 -1.33 -1.68
C THR A 74 6.35 -1.19 -2.86
N VAL A 75 5.64 -0.06 -2.97
CA VAL A 75 4.71 0.17 -4.10
C VAL A 75 5.46 0.16 -5.43
N ALA A 76 6.61 0.82 -5.50
CA ALA A 76 7.44 0.82 -6.71
C ALA A 76 7.97 -0.58 -7.07
N ALA A 77 8.43 -1.36 -6.08
CA ALA A 77 8.92 -2.72 -6.29
C ALA A 77 7.82 -3.64 -6.84
N ILE A 78 6.60 -3.59 -6.27
CA ILE A 78 5.46 -4.37 -6.77
C ILE A 78 5.10 -3.94 -8.20
N SER A 79 5.11 -2.63 -8.47
CA SER A 79 4.77 -2.09 -9.81
C SER A 79 5.80 -2.44 -10.89
N ASN A 80 7.06 -2.67 -10.50
CA ASN A 80 8.14 -3.06 -11.39
C ASN A 80 8.29 -4.59 -11.53
N ALA A 81 7.73 -5.37 -10.60
CA ALA A 81 7.71 -6.82 -10.67
C ALA A 81 6.65 -7.32 -11.66
N THR A 82 6.66 -8.62 -11.96
CA THR A 82 5.62 -9.27 -12.74
C THR A 82 4.26 -9.07 -12.07
N TRP A 83 3.30 -8.45 -12.77
CA TRP A 83 1.98 -8.19 -12.19
C TRP A 83 1.19 -9.48 -12.01
N ILE A 84 0.89 -9.83 -10.76
CA ILE A 84 -0.03 -10.92 -10.42
C ILE A 84 -1.46 -10.39 -10.38
N PRO A 85 -2.38 -10.88 -11.24
CA PRO A 85 -3.79 -10.44 -11.26
C PRO A 85 -4.46 -10.61 -9.90
N SER A 86 -5.34 -9.68 -9.54
CA SER A 86 -6.06 -9.59 -8.26
C SER A 86 -5.18 -9.36 -7.02
N VAL A 87 -4.12 -10.15 -6.83
CA VAL A 87 -3.22 -10.06 -5.66
C VAL A 87 -2.45 -8.75 -5.65
N SER A 88 -1.77 -8.40 -6.76
CA SER A 88 -1.00 -7.14 -6.82
C SER A 88 -1.90 -5.93 -6.64
N ALA A 89 -3.10 -6.01 -7.24
CA ALA A 89 -4.11 -4.97 -7.10
C ALA A 89 -4.55 -4.80 -5.64
N GLU A 90 -4.92 -5.87 -4.94
CA GLU A 90 -5.33 -5.82 -3.53
C GLU A 90 -4.22 -5.33 -2.60
N VAL A 91 -2.98 -5.77 -2.85
CA VAL A 91 -1.82 -5.34 -2.05
C VAL A 91 -1.59 -3.84 -2.21
N ILE A 92 -1.49 -3.35 -3.45
CA ILE A 92 -1.30 -1.92 -3.71
C ILE A 92 -2.51 -1.13 -3.20
N HIS A 93 -3.73 -1.65 -3.33
CA HIS A 93 -4.93 -1.00 -2.84
C HIS A 93 -4.86 -0.78 -1.33
N GLY A 94 -4.53 -1.80 -0.55
CA GLY A 94 -4.39 -1.66 0.91
C GLY A 94 -3.30 -0.67 1.32
N LEU A 95 -2.18 -0.64 0.59
CA LEU A 95 -1.09 0.31 0.81
C LEU A 95 -1.51 1.76 0.53
N LEU A 96 -2.23 1.99 -0.58
CA LEU A 96 -2.67 3.33 -0.98
C LEU A 96 -3.82 3.86 -0.12
N ASP A 97 -4.73 3.00 0.33
CA ASP A 97 -5.83 3.35 1.24
C ASP A 97 -5.33 4.09 2.49
N THR A 98 -4.19 3.65 3.03
CA THR A 98 -3.61 4.20 4.26
C THR A 98 -2.51 5.22 4.00
N GLY A 99 -1.73 5.04 2.93
CA GLY A 99 -0.48 5.76 2.73
C GLY A 99 -0.46 6.79 1.61
N ALA A 100 -1.43 6.79 0.68
CA ALA A 100 -1.36 7.64 -0.52
C ALA A 100 -1.26 9.13 -0.19
N SER A 101 -2.01 9.61 0.81
CA SER A 101 -1.96 11.01 1.26
C SER A 101 -0.56 11.43 1.72
N VAL A 102 0.14 10.55 2.44
CA VAL A 102 1.51 10.80 2.92
C VAL A 102 2.51 10.76 1.76
N LEU A 103 2.35 9.82 0.83
CA LEU A 103 3.20 9.78 -0.36
C LEU A 103 3.03 11.04 -1.21
N PHE A 104 1.81 11.57 -1.37
CA PHE A 104 1.60 12.84 -2.05
C PHE A 104 2.22 14.01 -1.30
N ALA A 105 2.09 14.06 0.02
CA ALA A 105 2.68 15.13 0.83
C ALA A 105 4.22 15.16 0.74
N ILE A 106 4.87 14.00 0.65
CA ILE A 106 6.34 13.89 0.64
C ILE A 106 6.92 13.96 -0.78
N TYR A 107 6.33 13.23 -1.73
CA TYR A 107 6.90 13.03 -3.07
C TYR A 107 6.12 13.72 -4.20
N GLY A 108 4.95 14.31 -3.91
CA GLY A 108 4.19 15.17 -4.82
C GLY A 108 3.97 14.55 -6.20
N ASN A 109 4.54 15.19 -7.22
CA ASN A 109 4.42 14.74 -8.62
C ASN A 109 5.01 13.35 -8.87
N GLN A 110 6.01 12.91 -8.12
CA GLN A 110 6.55 11.55 -8.32
C GLN A 110 5.52 10.50 -7.93
N THR A 111 4.74 10.72 -6.88
CA THR A 111 3.58 9.87 -6.53
C THR A 111 2.57 9.84 -7.67
N ALA A 112 2.23 11.00 -8.25
CA ALA A 112 1.32 11.02 -9.39
C ALA A 112 1.82 10.17 -10.58
N ARG A 113 3.13 10.25 -10.88
CA ARG A 113 3.75 9.46 -11.95
C ARG A 113 3.72 7.97 -11.65
N LEU A 114 4.08 7.57 -10.42
CA LEU A 114 4.01 6.16 -9.99
C LEU A 114 2.60 5.60 -10.14
N LEU A 115 1.59 6.34 -9.66
CA LEU A 115 0.20 5.92 -9.79
C LEU A 115 -0.25 5.85 -11.27
N SER A 116 0.20 6.77 -12.11
CA SER A 116 -0.06 6.72 -13.55
C SER A 116 0.58 5.49 -14.22
N THR A 117 1.77 5.07 -13.78
CA THR A 117 2.41 3.83 -14.24
C THR A 117 1.55 2.63 -13.89
N ILE A 118 1.06 2.53 -12.65
CA ILE A 118 0.16 1.45 -12.21
C ILE A 118 -1.13 1.44 -13.04
N THR A 119 -1.75 2.61 -13.26
CA THR A 119 -2.92 2.73 -14.12
C THR A 119 -2.63 2.24 -15.55
N SER A 120 -1.45 2.57 -16.10
CA SER A 120 -1.05 2.12 -17.42
C SER A 120 -0.88 0.60 -17.49
N ILE A 121 -0.28 -0.03 -16.48
CA ILE A 121 -0.13 -1.49 -16.40
C ILE A 121 -1.52 -2.15 -16.48
N ILE A 122 -2.46 -1.74 -15.62
CA ILE A 122 -3.81 -2.31 -15.57
C ILE A 122 -4.56 -2.09 -16.89
N LYS A 123 -4.52 -0.87 -17.44
CA LYS A 123 -5.25 -0.53 -18.68
C LYS A 123 -4.64 -1.14 -19.94
N SER A 124 -3.36 -1.49 -19.91
CA SER A 124 -2.67 -2.12 -21.06
C SER A 124 -3.06 -3.57 -21.27
N SER A 125 -3.63 -4.23 -20.26
CA SER A 125 -4.13 -5.60 -20.36
C SER A 125 -5.67 -5.62 -20.30
N PRO A 126 -6.35 -6.15 -21.34
CA PRO A 126 -7.81 -6.26 -21.34
C PRO A 126 -8.31 -7.17 -20.22
N GLU A 127 -7.56 -8.22 -19.90
CA GLU A 127 -7.86 -9.18 -18.82
C GLU A 127 -7.87 -8.47 -17.46
N LEU A 128 -6.80 -7.71 -17.15
CA LEU A 128 -6.70 -6.97 -15.90
C LEU A 128 -7.79 -5.91 -15.77
N SER A 129 -8.11 -5.21 -16.86
CA SER A 129 -9.10 -4.12 -16.84
C SER A 129 -10.52 -4.55 -16.47
N GLN A 130 -10.82 -5.84 -16.53
CA GLN A 130 -12.14 -6.41 -16.23
C GLN A 130 -12.24 -7.03 -14.83
N LEU A 131 -11.11 -7.17 -14.13
CA LEU A 131 -11.07 -7.76 -12.80
C LEU A 131 -11.50 -6.75 -11.73
N ILE A 132 -12.33 -7.22 -10.79
CA ILE A 132 -12.89 -6.39 -9.71
C ILE A 132 -11.79 -5.71 -8.87
N PRO A 133 -10.73 -6.41 -8.41
CA PRO A 133 -9.68 -5.77 -7.60
C PRO A 133 -8.94 -4.65 -8.32
N GLU A 134 -8.62 -4.85 -9.60
CA GLU A 134 -7.98 -3.88 -10.48
C GLU A 134 -8.86 -2.64 -10.70
N ILE A 135 -10.15 -2.83 -10.99
CA ILE A 135 -11.12 -1.73 -11.11
C ILE A 135 -11.21 -0.96 -9.79
N SER A 136 -11.23 -1.66 -8.66
CA SER A 136 -11.28 -1.07 -7.33
C SER A 136 -10.02 -0.24 -7.03
N LEU A 137 -8.85 -0.75 -7.40
CA LEU A 137 -7.58 -0.04 -7.28
C LEU A 137 -7.56 1.22 -8.17
N LEU A 138 -8.04 1.16 -9.41
CA LEU A 138 -8.13 2.33 -10.29
C LEU A 138 -8.99 3.43 -9.66
N SER A 139 -10.15 3.09 -9.09
CA SER A 139 -11.02 4.03 -8.37
C SER A 139 -10.32 4.67 -7.16
N THR A 140 -9.52 3.89 -6.43
CA THR A 140 -8.72 4.40 -5.31
C THR A 140 -7.59 5.32 -5.77
N ILE A 141 -6.92 5.01 -6.87
CA ILE A 141 -5.91 5.88 -7.49
C ILE A 141 -6.53 7.22 -7.90
N GLU A 142 -7.67 7.20 -8.59
CA GLU A 142 -8.39 8.41 -9.00
C GLU A 142 -8.80 9.25 -7.79
N SER A 143 -9.31 8.60 -6.74
CA SER A 143 -9.67 9.25 -5.48
C SER A 143 -8.45 9.90 -4.82
N ALA A 144 -7.31 9.20 -4.76
CA ALA A 144 -6.07 9.69 -4.18
C ALA A 144 -5.51 10.89 -4.97
N GLN A 145 -5.58 10.84 -6.30
CA GLN A 145 -5.17 11.95 -7.17
C GLN A 145 -6.07 13.18 -7.00
N LYS A 146 -7.38 13.01 -6.72
CA LYS A 146 -8.28 14.12 -6.37
C LYS A 146 -7.98 14.69 -4.98
N LEU A 147 -7.61 13.83 -4.02
CA LEU A 147 -7.26 14.23 -2.65
C LEU A 147 -5.96 15.06 -2.59
N ARG A 148 -5.03 14.85 -3.54
CA ARG A 148 -3.88 15.74 -3.76
C ARG A 148 -4.30 17.22 -3.82
N SER A 149 -5.46 17.49 -4.42
CA SER A 149 -5.99 18.84 -4.64
C SER A 149 -6.66 19.42 -3.39
N SER A 150 -7.12 18.57 -2.45
CA SER A 150 -7.93 18.98 -1.29
C SER A 150 -7.19 18.92 0.06
N GLY A 151 -6.02 18.28 0.13
CA GLY A 151 -5.16 18.27 1.33
C GLY A 151 -5.68 17.47 2.52
N LEU A 152 -6.83 16.79 2.41
CA LEU A 152 -7.47 16.04 3.49
C LEU A 152 -7.16 14.53 3.39
N ALA A 153 -6.79 13.90 4.51
CA ALA A 153 -6.61 12.44 4.59
C ALA A 153 -7.86 11.78 5.17
N LYS A 154 -8.28 10.64 4.61
CA LYS A 154 -9.60 10.01 4.84
C LYS A 154 -9.81 9.38 6.23
N ALA A 155 -8.73 9.07 6.96
CA ALA A 155 -8.79 8.64 8.36
C ALA A 155 -7.38 8.74 8.97
N ARG A 156 -7.17 9.69 9.88
CA ARG A 156 -5.97 9.75 10.73
C ARG A 156 -6.42 9.91 12.17
N LEU A 157 -5.63 9.41 13.10
CA LEU A 157 -5.78 9.76 14.50
C LEU A 157 -5.54 11.27 14.61
N ASP A 158 -6.62 12.01 14.84
CA ASP A 158 -6.60 13.46 14.90
C ASP A 158 -6.36 13.96 16.33
N ALA A 159 -6.30 15.28 16.50
CA ALA A 159 -6.10 15.87 17.81
C ALA A 159 -7.19 15.47 18.81
N SER A 160 -8.43 15.24 18.35
CA SER A 160 -9.55 14.87 19.21
C SER A 160 -9.34 13.48 19.83
N PHE A 161 -8.87 12.51 19.05
CA PHE A 161 -8.51 11.18 19.55
C PHE A 161 -7.44 11.26 20.64
N TRP A 162 -6.38 12.03 20.41
CA TRP A 162 -5.29 12.17 21.38
C TRP A 162 -5.72 12.92 22.64
N SER A 163 -6.62 13.91 22.53
CA SER A 163 -7.17 14.62 23.68
C SER A 163 -8.12 13.77 24.52
N ALA A 164 -8.79 12.77 23.93
CA ALA A 164 -9.74 11.91 24.63
C ALA A 164 -9.06 10.83 25.50
N ILE A 165 -7.77 10.59 25.31
CA ILE A 165 -7.01 9.56 26.02
C ILE A 165 -5.97 10.13 27.00
N GLN A 166 -6.01 11.45 27.23
CA GLN A 166 -5.23 12.18 28.24
C GLN A 166 -6.11 12.48 29.46
#